data_AF-A0A7K1BCU5-F1
#
_entry.id   AF-A0A7K1BCU5-F1
#
_cell.length_a   1.000
_cell.length_b   1.000
_cell.length_c   1.000
_cell.angle_alpha   90.00
_cell.angle_beta   90.00
_cell.angle_gamma   90.00
#
_symmetry.space_group_name_H-M   'P 1'
#
loop_
_entity.id
_entity.type
_entity.pdbx_description
1 polymer ?
#
loop_
_entity_poly.entity_id
_entity_poly.type
_entity_poly.pdbx_seq_one_letter_code
_entity_poly.pdbx_strand_id
1 'polypeptide(L)'
;DIHRLALDHWPLHYLVCDEVQFYTVEQCDQIARCVDELAVDVFAFGLITDFRGLLFDGTKRMLEVADERVPMQVEARCWCGSRATHNARIVNGTITYEGETVVVGDTAVADGEQPLFGDVVRYELLCRRHYTRGELGS
;
A
#
# COMPACT_ATOMS: atom_id res chain seq x y z
N ASP A 1 18.08 -10.26 4.46
CA ASP A 1 17.38 -11.37 5.11
C ASP A 1 16.86 -10.86 6.44
N ILE A 2 15.53 -10.77 6.58
CA ILE A 2 14.86 -10.23 7.77
C ILE A 2 14.96 -11.20 8.94
N HIS A 3 14.83 -12.51 8.68
CA HIS A 3 14.90 -13.53 9.72
C HIS A 3 16.28 -13.58 10.35
N ARG A 4 17.34 -13.50 9.53
CA ARG A 4 18.71 -13.43 10.05
C ARG A 4 18.93 -12.20 10.93
N LEU A 5 18.39 -11.05 10.54
CA LEU A 5 18.47 -9.82 11.32
C LEU A 5 17.79 -10.00 12.69
N ALA A 6 16.59 -10.58 12.74
CA ALA A 6 15.89 -10.86 13.99
C ALA A 6 16.69 -11.81 14.90
N LEU A 7 17.29 -12.87 14.34
CA LEU A 7 18.17 -13.79 15.06
C LEU A 7 19.38 -13.10 15.69
N ASP A 8 20.04 -12.21 14.94
CA ASP A 8 21.25 -11.51 15.41
C ASP A 8 20.95 -10.52 16.56
N HIS A 9 19.69 -10.12 16.71
CA HIS A 9 19.21 -9.23 17.78
C HIS A 9 18.38 -9.95 18.86
N TRP A 10 18.35 -11.29 18.84
CA TRP A 10 17.60 -12.08 19.81
C TRP A 10 18.19 -11.96 21.23
N PRO A 11 17.38 -11.75 22.30
CA PRO A 11 15.91 -11.75 22.31
C PRO A 11 15.25 -10.45 21.84
N LEU A 12 14.27 -10.60 20.95
CA LEU A 12 13.39 -9.54 20.45
C LEU A 12 11.95 -9.89 20.85
N HIS A 13 11.14 -8.90 21.23
CA HIS A 13 9.73 -9.15 21.59
C HIS A 13 8.77 -8.76 20.47
N TYR A 14 9.09 -7.67 19.75
CA TYR A 14 8.20 -7.09 18.75
C TYR A 14 8.97 -6.71 17.49
N LEU A 15 8.31 -6.87 16.34
CA LEU A 15 8.80 -6.39 15.05
C LEU A 15 7.69 -5.63 14.34
N VAL A 16 7.99 -4.40 13.90
CA VAL A 16 7.05 -3.54 13.17
C VAL A 16 7.55 -3.42 11.73
N CYS A 17 6.80 -3.99 10.79
CA CYS A 17 7.05 -3.86 9.36
C CYS A 17 6.14 -2.78 8.78
N ASP A 18 6.73 -1.73 8.21
CA ASP A 18 5.99 -0.71 7.48
C ASP A 18 6.12 -0.93 5.97
N GLU A 19 5.13 -0.43 5.22
CA GLU A 19 5.04 -0.48 3.77
C GLU A 19 5.23 -1.89 3.17
N VAL A 20 4.64 -2.91 3.81
CA VAL A 20 4.83 -4.32 3.43
C VAL A 20 4.35 -4.65 2.02
N GLN A 21 3.57 -3.78 1.40
CA GLN A 21 3.20 -3.93 0.00
C GLN A 21 4.40 -3.92 -0.96
N PHE A 22 5.53 -3.33 -0.54
CA PHE A 22 6.76 -3.30 -1.32
C PHE A 22 7.71 -4.46 -1.01
N TYR A 23 7.35 -5.34 -0.08
CA TYR A 23 8.21 -6.45 0.30
C TYR A 23 8.11 -7.54 -0.75
N THR A 24 9.21 -8.26 -0.96
CA THR A 24 9.18 -9.46 -1.78
C THR A 24 8.43 -10.58 -1.06
N VAL A 25 7.96 -11.57 -1.82
CA VAL A 25 7.34 -12.79 -1.26
C VAL A 25 8.28 -13.46 -0.26
N GLU A 26 9.57 -13.52 -0.57
CA GLU A 26 10.59 -14.12 0.30
C GLU A 26 10.79 -13.33 1.61
N GLN A 27 10.74 -12.00 1.56
CA GLN A 27 10.77 -11.18 2.78
C GLN A 27 9.54 -11.42 3.66
N CYS A 28 8.36 -11.63 3.06
CA CYS A 28 7.15 -11.98 3.80
C CYS A 28 7.28 -13.35 4.48
N ASP A 29 7.84 -14.35 3.79
CA ASP A 29 8.11 -15.67 4.38
C ASP A 29 9.14 -15.60 5.52
N GLN A 30 10.16 -14.76 5.39
CA GLN A 30 11.14 -14.51 6.46
C GLN A 30 10.48 -13.90 7.70
N ILE A 31 9.50 -13.03 7.53
CA ILE A 31 8.73 -12.45 8.64
C ILE A 31 7.89 -13.51 9.35
N ALA A 32 7.18 -14.37 8.60
CA ALA A 32 6.41 -15.47 9.19
C ALA A 32 7.31 -16.39 10.03
N ARG A 33 8.52 -16.70 9.52
CA ARG A 33 9.51 -17.48 10.26
C ARG A 33 9.95 -16.82 11.56
N CYS A 34 10.01 -15.48 11.65
CA CYS A 34 10.30 -14.80 12.91
C CYS A 34 9.23 -15.09 13.98
N VAL A 35 7.96 -15.18 13.58
CA VAL A 35 6.86 -15.57 14.49
C VAL A 35 7.04 -17.02 14.91
N ASP A 36 7.19 -17.92 13.94
CA ASP A 36 7.23 -19.37 14.18
C ASP A 36 8.46 -19.84 14.97
N GLU A 37 9.65 -19.34 14.61
CA GLU A 37 10.92 -19.83 15.16
C GLU A 37 11.37 -19.04 16.40
N LEU A 38 11.01 -17.76 16.48
CA LEU A 38 11.47 -16.86 17.54
C LEU A 38 10.34 -16.43 18.49
N ALA A 39 9.08 -16.75 18.23
CA ALA A 39 7.95 -16.28 19.05
C ALA A 39 7.93 -14.75 19.24
N VAL A 40 8.28 -14.00 18.17
CA VAL A 40 8.23 -12.54 18.11
C VAL A 40 6.83 -12.11 17.65
N ASP A 41 6.24 -11.11 18.32
CA ASP A 41 5.00 -10.49 17.86
C ASP A 41 5.29 -9.55 16.69
N VAL A 42 4.71 -9.84 15.52
CA VAL A 42 4.91 -9.04 14.30
C VAL A 42 3.67 -8.21 13.99
N PHE A 43 3.87 -6.90 13.77
CA PHE A 43 2.86 -6.00 13.24
C PHE A 43 3.27 -5.51 11.85
N ALA A 44 2.48 -5.84 10.84
CA ALA A 44 2.74 -5.49 9.45
C ALA A 44 1.69 -4.51 8.91
N PHE A 45 2.16 -3.37 8.41
CA PHE A 45 1.33 -2.29 7.89
C PHE A 45 1.61 -2.09 6.40
N GLY A 46 0.55 -1.90 5.61
CA GLY A 46 0.71 -1.64 4.19
C GLY A 46 -0.61 -1.48 3.45
N LEU A 47 -0.49 -0.98 2.22
CA LEU A 47 -1.60 -0.86 1.29
C LEU A 47 -2.04 -2.24 0.78
N ILE A 48 -3.35 -2.46 0.63
CA ILE A 48 -3.89 -3.72 0.12
C ILE A 48 -3.77 -3.83 -1.39
N THR A 49 -4.07 -2.76 -2.12
CA THR A 49 -4.11 -2.73 -3.58
C THR A 49 -3.38 -1.53 -4.13
N ASP A 50 -2.79 -1.68 -5.31
CA ASP A 50 -2.19 -0.59 -6.06
C ASP A 50 -3.24 0.29 -6.75
N PHE A 51 -2.76 1.27 -7.52
CA PHE A 51 -3.63 2.21 -8.23
C PHE A 51 -4.50 1.56 -9.32
N ARG A 52 -4.17 0.32 -9.72
CA ARG A 52 -4.92 -0.50 -10.68
C ARG A 52 -6.00 -1.34 -9.99
N GLY A 53 -6.08 -1.27 -8.66
CA GLY A 53 -7.00 -2.07 -7.85
C GLY A 53 -6.58 -3.54 -7.72
N LEU A 54 -5.32 -3.85 -8.05
CA LEU A 54 -4.76 -5.19 -7.91
C LEU A 54 -3.99 -5.30 -6.60
N LEU A 55 -4.00 -6.48 -5.97
CA LEU A 55 -3.20 -6.71 -4.77
C LEU A 55 -1.72 -6.48 -5.10
N PHE A 56 -1.01 -5.82 -4.21
CA PHE A 56 0.45 -5.85 -4.23
C PHE A 56 0.96 -7.26 -3.91
N ASP A 57 2.07 -7.67 -4.50
CA ASP A 57 2.62 -9.01 -4.26
C ASP A 57 3.02 -9.24 -2.80
N GLY A 58 3.68 -8.25 -2.18
CA GLY A 58 4.03 -8.29 -0.77
C GLY A 58 2.79 -8.42 0.12
N THR A 59 1.80 -7.55 -0.06
CA THR A 59 0.56 -7.63 0.72
C THR A 59 -0.23 -8.90 0.44
N LYS A 60 -0.26 -9.39 -0.81
CA LYS A 60 -0.89 -10.67 -1.15
C LYS A 60 -0.25 -11.79 -0.34
N ARG A 61 1.08 -11.84 -0.28
CA ARG A 61 1.78 -12.86 0.51
C ARG A 61 1.54 -12.69 1.99
N MET A 62 1.61 -11.47 2.52
CA MET A 62 1.31 -11.18 3.92
C MET A 62 -0.11 -11.61 4.31
N LEU A 63 -1.10 -11.37 3.44
CA LEU A 63 -2.46 -11.87 3.67
C LEU A 63 -2.45 -13.40 3.79
N GLU A 64 -1.76 -14.13 2.91
CA GLU A 64 -1.70 -15.59 2.94
C GLU A 64 -1.09 -16.16 4.24
N VAL A 65 -0.09 -15.48 4.82
CA VAL A 65 0.67 -16.01 5.97
C VAL A 65 0.27 -15.43 7.33
N ALA A 66 -0.37 -14.26 7.37
CA ALA A 66 -0.71 -13.60 8.63
C ALA A 66 -1.81 -14.34 9.39
N ASP A 67 -1.63 -14.52 10.71
CA ASP A 67 -2.61 -15.08 11.63
C ASP A 67 -3.87 -14.22 11.73
N GLU A 68 -3.71 -12.89 11.75
CA GLU A 68 -4.79 -11.91 11.84
C GLU A 68 -4.67 -10.83 10.76
N ARG A 69 -5.82 -10.33 10.29
CA ARG A 69 -5.92 -9.26 9.29
C ARG A 69 -6.88 -8.20 9.78
N VAL A 70 -6.36 -7.02 10.11
CA VAL A 70 -7.17 -5.92 10.65
C VAL A 70 -7.23 -4.77 9.64
N PRO A 71 -8.42 -4.39 9.13
CA PRO A 71 -8.56 -3.16 8.36
C PRO A 71 -8.33 -1.95 9.27
N MET A 72 -7.62 -0.93 8.77
CA MET A 72 -7.39 0.30 9.55
C MET A 72 -8.72 0.91 10.04
N GLN A 73 -8.73 1.33 11.30
CA GLN A 73 -9.93 1.88 11.96
C GLN A 73 -10.34 3.26 11.42
N VAL A 74 -9.38 4.03 10.87
CA VAL A 74 -9.68 5.32 10.25
C VAL A 74 -10.03 5.08 8.78
N GLU A 75 -11.33 5.11 8.49
CA GLU A 75 -11.84 4.96 7.14
C GLU A 75 -11.78 6.28 6.37
N ALA A 76 -10.89 6.35 5.38
CA ALA A 76 -10.96 7.40 4.38
C ALA A 76 -12.31 7.36 3.64
N ARG A 77 -12.79 8.54 3.22
CA ARG A 77 -14.07 8.71 2.54
C ARG A 77 -13.84 9.14 1.11
N CYS A 78 -14.57 8.54 0.19
CA CYS A 78 -14.76 9.07 -1.14
C CYS A 78 -15.60 10.35 -1.05
N TRP A 79 -15.50 11.22 -2.04
CA TRP A 79 -16.31 12.45 -2.14
C TRP A 79 -17.83 12.22 -2.01
N CYS A 80 -18.32 11.00 -2.29
CA CYS A 80 -19.73 10.63 -2.09
C CYS A 80 -20.10 10.18 -0.67
N GLY A 81 -19.19 10.28 0.30
CA GLY A 81 -19.39 9.84 1.68
C GLY A 81 -19.26 8.32 1.90
N SER A 82 -19.24 7.52 0.82
CA SER A 82 -18.94 6.09 0.93
C SER A 82 -17.48 5.87 1.33
N ARG A 83 -17.20 4.76 2.01
CA ARG A 83 -15.82 4.36 2.35
C ARG A 83 -14.96 4.29 1.09
N ALA A 84 -13.81 4.94 1.12
CA ALA A 84 -12.79 4.80 0.10
C ALA A 84 -12.06 3.47 0.28
N THR A 85 -11.86 2.76 -0.82
CA THR A 85 -11.21 1.44 -0.86
C THR A 85 -10.13 1.36 -1.94
N HIS A 86 -10.05 2.37 -2.81
CA HIS A 86 -9.11 2.42 -3.92
C HIS A 86 -8.31 3.71 -3.83
N ASN A 87 -7.01 3.61 -4.10
CA ASN A 87 -6.13 4.76 -4.24
C ASN A 87 -5.92 5.02 -5.74
N ALA A 88 -6.73 5.88 -6.34
CA ALA A 88 -6.72 6.11 -7.78
C ALA A 88 -5.54 7.00 -8.18
N ARG A 89 -4.73 6.57 -9.14
CA ARG A 89 -3.72 7.44 -9.78
C ARG A 89 -4.38 8.25 -10.88
N ILE A 90 -4.16 9.55 -10.85
CA ILE A 90 -4.73 10.51 -11.78
C ILE A 90 -3.58 11.14 -12.56
N VAL A 91 -3.60 10.97 -13.87
CA VAL A 91 -2.64 11.57 -14.79
C VAL A 91 -3.41 12.54 -15.67
N ASN A 92 -3.02 13.81 -15.65
CA ASN A 92 -3.65 14.86 -16.46
C ASN A 92 -5.18 14.90 -16.30
N GLY A 93 -5.67 14.77 -15.06
CA GLY A 93 -7.10 14.83 -14.73
C GLY A 93 -7.92 13.57 -15.05
N THR A 94 -7.28 12.49 -15.52
CA THR A 94 -7.96 11.22 -15.81
C THR A 94 -7.41 10.10 -14.95
N ILE A 95 -8.27 9.19 -14.49
CA ILE A 95 -7.82 7.98 -13.79
C ILE A 95 -7.04 7.08 -14.75
N THR A 96 -5.86 6.67 -14.33
CA THR A 96 -4.99 5.76 -15.07
C THR A 96 -4.99 4.39 -14.41
N TYR A 97 -5.14 3.33 -15.20
CA TYR A 97 -5.16 1.92 -14.75
C TYR A 97 -3.95 1.10 -15.22
N GLU A 98 -3.02 1.75 -15.91
CA GLU A 98 -1.83 1.13 -16.50
C GLU A 98 -0.57 1.89 -16.11
N GLY A 99 0.59 1.24 -16.26
CA GLY A 99 1.91 1.80 -15.92
C GLY A 99 2.51 1.17 -14.66
N GLU A 100 3.73 1.62 -14.33
CA GLU A 100 4.48 1.04 -13.21
C GLU A 100 3.88 1.45 -11.86
N THR A 101 3.84 0.48 -10.95
CA THR A 101 3.27 0.61 -9.59
C THR A 101 4.20 1.35 -8.64
N VAL A 102 5.51 1.23 -8.84
CA VAL A 102 6.52 1.93 -8.06
C VAL A 102 7.06 3.08 -8.90
N VAL A 103 6.65 4.29 -8.57
CA VAL A 103 7.30 5.50 -9.05
C VAL A 103 7.94 6.13 -7.83
N VAL A 104 9.28 6.19 -7.80
CA VAL A 104 9.98 7.01 -6.79
C VAL A 104 9.63 8.46 -7.14
N GLY A 105 8.64 9.02 -6.44
CA GLY A 105 8.11 10.34 -6.76
C GLY A 105 8.99 11.44 -6.22
N ASP A 106 9.47 12.32 -7.10
CA ASP A 106 9.60 13.74 -6.74
C ASP A 106 8.19 14.26 -6.47
N THR A 107 7.74 14.21 -5.21
CA THR A 107 6.41 14.66 -4.77
C THR A 107 6.27 16.18 -4.72
N ALA A 108 7.13 16.93 -5.42
CA ALA A 108 7.14 18.38 -5.43
C ALA A 108 6.37 18.92 -6.64
N VAL A 109 5.07 18.66 -6.70
CA VAL A 109 4.16 19.54 -7.44
C VAL A 109 3.23 20.15 -6.40
N ALA A 110 3.52 21.40 -6.04
CA ALA A 110 2.71 22.18 -5.11
C ALA A 110 1.28 22.28 -5.64
N ASP A 111 0.31 22.26 -4.73
CA ASP A 111 -1.11 22.31 -5.01
C ASP A 111 -1.46 23.41 -6.03
N GLY A 112 -1.95 23.00 -7.20
CA GLY A 112 -2.66 23.89 -8.13
C GLY A 112 -1.88 24.39 -9.36
N GLU A 113 -0.58 24.13 -9.49
CA GLU A 113 0.17 24.52 -10.69
C GLU A 113 0.31 23.33 -11.66
N GLN A 114 -0.39 23.41 -12.80
CA GLN A 114 -0.08 22.55 -13.93
C GLN A 114 1.24 23.06 -14.55
N PRO A 115 2.32 22.26 -14.56
CA PRO A 115 3.54 22.65 -15.23
C PRO A 115 3.24 22.85 -16.73
N LEU A 116 3.87 23.86 -17.33
CA LEU A 116 3.77 24.13 -18.77
C LEU A 116 4.22 22.94 -19.64
N PHE A 117 5.02 22.04 -19.06
CA PHE A 117 5.55 20.83 -19.69
C PHE A 117 5.57 19.67 -18.69
N GLY A 118 5.12 18.48 -19.10
CA GLY A 118 5.15 17.25 -18.29
C GLY A 118 3.77 16.83 -17.77
N ASP A 119 3.65 15.55 -17.40
CA ASP A 119 2.42 14.98 -16.86
C ASP A 119 2.23 15.35 -15.38
N VAL A 120 1.01 15.71 -14.99
CA VAL A 120 0.63 15.92 -13.59
C VAL A 120 0.09 14.64 -13.01
N VAL A 121 0.80 14.09 -12.02
CA VAL A 121 0.39 12.87 -11.30
C VAL A 121 -0.09 13.24 -9.91
N ARG A 122 -1.32 12.89 -9.58
CA ARG A 122 -1.86 12.96 -8.22
C ARG A 122 -2.59 11.67 -7.85
N TYR A 123 -2.87 11.50 -6.57
CA TYR A 123 -3.62 10.36 -6.05
C TYR A 123 -4.92 10.83 -5.38
N GLU A 124 -6.01 10.09 -5.54
CA GLU A 124 -7.31 10.38 -4.93
C GLU A 124 -7.96 9.10 -4.37
N LEU A 125 -8.52 9.20 -3.16
CA LEU A 125 -9.16 8.08 -2.48
C LEU A 125 -10.62 7.94 -2.93
N LEU A 126 -10.93 6.84 -3.61
CA LEU A 126 -12.26 6.59 -4.20
C LEU A 126 -12.93 5.35 -3.63
N CYS A 127 -14.26 5.35 -3.64
CA CYS A 127 -15.03 4.13 -3.44
C CYS A 127 -14.95 3.29 -4.72
N ARG A 128 -15.14 1.97 -4.60
CA ARG A 128 -15.07 1.05 -5.75
C ARG A 128 -15.95 1.51 -6.93
N ARG A 129 -17.17 2.02 -6.65
CA ARG A 129 -18.10 2.48 -7.69
C ARG A 129 -17.51 3.61 -8.53
N HIS A 130 -17.00 4.66 -7.89
CA HIS A 130 -16.47 5.83 -8.59
C HIS A 130 -15.11 5.55 -9.23
N TYR A 131 -14.29 4.70 -8.59
CA TYR A 131 -13.08 4.15 -9.21
C TYR A 131 -13.42 3.45 -10.52
N THR A 132 -14.26 2.41 -10.52
CA THR A 132 -14.61 1.65 -11.74
C THR A 132 -15.26 2.49 -12.84
N ARG A 133 -15.91 3.60 -12.50
CA ARG A 133 -16.57 4.49 -13.46
C ARG A 133 -15.68 5.62 -13.98
N GLY A 134 -14.50 5.85 -13.41
CA GLY A 134 -13.68 7.01 -13.76
C GLY A 134 -14.22 8.33 -13.23
N GLU A 135 -15.05 8.32 -12.18
CA GLU A 135 -15.74 9.51 -11.65
C GLU A 135 -14.92 10.18 -10.54
N LEU A 136 -14.30 11.32 -10.83
CA LEU A 136 -13.55 12.13 -9.86
C LEU A 136 -14.46 13.07 -9.06
N GLY A 137 -14.04 13.44 -7.85
CA GLY A 137 -14.69 14.49 -7.08
C GLY A 137 -14.48 15.85 -7.74
N SER A 138 -15.56 16.61 -7.90
CA SER A 138 -15.53 18.01 -8.35
C SER A 138 -14.96 18.94 -7.29
#